data_AF-A0A1Q5HUS7-F1
#
_entry.id   AF-A0A1Q5HUS7-F1
#
_cell.length_a   1.000
_cell.length_b   1.000
_cell.length_c   1.000
_cell.angle_alpha   90.00
_cell.angle_beta   90.00
_cell.angle_gamma   90.00
#
_symmetry.space_group_name_H-M   'P 1'
#
loop_
_entity.id
_entity.type
_entity.pdbx_description
1 polymer ?
#
loop_
_entity_poly.entity_id
_entity_poly.type
_entity_poly.pdbx_seq_one_letter_code
_entity_poly.pdbx_strand_id
1 'polypeptide(L)'
;MSTITTPSETSLFLEPVATERARRRVEELMADFRSGTWRPTRLEGRVAELLLASTAGDGMLTPRRIRAALWEGNLALTYENDGRFAQVLADLVPVLDDPQLTALDIVDAAGELVGAVASTAVAVAA
;
A
#
# COMPACT_ATOMS: atom_id res chain seq x y z
N MET A 1 21.29 -35.67 -26.86
CA MET A 1 21.19 -34.20 -26.75
C MET A 1 19.71 -33.85 -26.70
N SER A 2 19.15 -33.66 -25.51
CA SER A 2 17.74 -33.30 -25.34
C SER A 2 17.68 -31.85 -24.93
N THR A 3 17.13 -31.00 -25.80
CA THR A 3 16.87 -29.59 -25.55
C THR A 3 15.69 -29.47 -24.60
N ILE A 4 15.95 -29.06 -23.36
CA ILE A 4 14.91 -28.62 -22.42
C ILE A 4 14.50 -27.22 -22.88
N THR A 5 13.38 -27.13 -23.58
CA THR A 5 12.70 -25.85 -23.81
C THR A 5 12.04 -25.45 -22.49
N THR A 6 12.65 -24.52 -21.77
CA THR A 6 12.03 -23.83 -20.64
C THR A 6 10.79 -23.10 -21.14
N PRO A 7 9.59 -23.34 -20.56
CA PRO A 7 8.46 -22.46 -20.84
C PRO A 7 8.80 -21.08 -20.25
N SER A 8 8.84 -20.05 -21.09
CA SER A 8 8.87 -18.66 -20.65
C SER A 8 7.63 -18.38 -19.82
N GLU A 9 7.81 -18.36 -18.50
CA GLU A 9 6.78 -18.05 -17.52
C GLU A 9 6.29 -16.59 -17.73
N THR A 10 5.05 -16.46 -18.18
CA THR A 10 4.00 -15.63 -17.57
C THR A 10 4.34 -14.19 -17.11
N SER A 11 5.27 -13.47 -17.74
CA SER A 11 5.53 -12.05 -17.41
C SER A 11 4.67 -11.04 -18.18
N LEU A 12 3.85 -11.45 -19.16
CA LEU A 12 3.37 -10.51 -20.19
C LEU A 12 1.95 -9.94 -20.00
N PHE A 13 1.21 -10.30 -18.95
CA PHE A 13 -0.22 -9.90 -18.84
C PHE A 13 -0.71 -9.45 -17.45
N LEU A 14 0.16 -9.36 -16.43
CA LEU A 14 -0.23 -8.98 -15.06
C LEU A 14 0.09 -7.52 -14.70
N GLU A 15 1.03 -6.89 -15.41
CA GLU A 15 1.56 -5.56 -15.10
C GLU A 15 0.48 -4.45 -15.05
N PRO A 16 -0.29 -4.18 -16.13
CA PRO A 16 -1.25 -3.08 -16.11
C PRO A 16 -2.41 -3.33 -15.14
N VAL A 17 -2.72 -4.59 -14.83
CA VAL A 17 -3.82 -4.96 -13.93
C VAL A 17 -3.47 -4.70 -12.47
N ALA A 18 -2.23 -4.96 -12.05
CA ALA A 18 -1.77 -4.70 -10.69
C ALA A 18 -1.72 -3.20 -10.39
N THR A 19 -1.12 -2.43 -11.30
CA THR A 19 -1.02 -0.96 -11.20
C THR A 19 -2.40 -0.30 -11.22
N GLU A 20 -3.28 -0.70 -12.14
CA GLU A 20 -4.64 -0.16 -12.21
C GLU A 20 -5.47 -0.53 -10.96
N ARG A 21 -5.31 -1.76 -10.44
CA ARG A 21 -5.97 -2.16 -9.19
C ARG A 21 -5.49 -1.32 -8.01
N ALA A 22 -4.18 -1.15 -7.87
CA ALA A 22 -3.58 -0.36 -6.80
C ALA A 22 -4.03 1.10 -6.88
N ARG A 23 -3.96 1.71 -8.08
CA ARG A 23 -4.45 3.07 -8.33
C ARG A 23 -5.90 3.22 -7.89
N ARG A 24 -6.79 2.39 -8.44
CA ARG A 24 -8.22 2.46 -8.14
C ARG A 24 -8.49 2.35 -6.65
N ARG A 25 -7.83 1.41 -5.97
CA ARG A 25 -8.07 1.19 -4.54
C ARG A 25 -7.54 2.35 -3.68
N VAL A 26 -6.40 2.94 -4.05
CA VAL A 26 -5.89 4.16 -3.39
C VAL A 26 -6.86 5.30 -3.59
N GLU A 27 -7.32 5.54 -4.82
CA GLU A 27 -8.26 6.61 -5.15
C GLU A 27 -9.61 6.45 -4.44
N GLU A 28 -10.18 5.24 -4.45
CA GLU A 28 -11.44 4.91 -3.76
C GLU A 28 -11.31 5.12 -2.25
N LEU A 29 -10.25 4.60 -1.62
CA LEU A 29 -10.08 4.75 -0.17
C LEU A 29 -9.82 6.20 0.23
N MET A 30 -9.08 6.95 -0.59
CA MET A 30 -8.83 8.37 -0.38
C MET A 30 -10.12 9.20 -0.55
N ALA A 31 -10.98 8.87 -1.51
CA ALA A 31 -12.29 9.50 -1.68
C ALA A 31 -13.21 9.22 -0.47
N ASP A 32 -13.21 7.99 0.02
CA ASP A 32 -13.98 7.60 1.20
C ASP A 32 -13.46 8.27 2.49
N PHE A 33 -12.14 8.43 2.61
CA PHE A 33 -11.54 9.22 3.68
C PHE A 33 -11.99 10.68 3.63
N ARG A 34 -11.92 11.33 2.46
CA ARG A 34 -12.30 12.73 2.28
C ARG A 34 -13.79 12.98 2.50
N SER A 35 -14.64 12.03 2.10
CA SER A 35 -16.09 12.11 2.36
C SER A 35 -16.47 11.75 3.81
N GLY A 36 -15.53 11.17 4.57
CA GLY A 36 -15.77 10.68 5.93
C GLY A 36 -16.55 9.36 5.99
N THR A 37 -16.81 8.73 4.84
CA THR A 37 -17.44 7.40 4.73
C THR A 37 -16.56 6.30 5.31
N TRP A 38 -15.25 6.50 5.22
CA TRP A 38 -14.25 5.68 5.90
C TRP A 38 -13.42 6.56 6.84
N ARG A 39 -13.15 6.05 8.04
CA ARG A 39 -12.25 6.69 9.00
C ARG A 39 -11.23 5.68 9.52
N PRO A 40 -9.93 6.00 9.48
CA PRO A 40 -8.92 5.09 9.97
C PRO A 40 -9.10 4.80 11.45
N THR A 41 -8.84 3.56 11.85
CA THR A 41 -8.76 3.18 13.26
C THR A 41 -7.45 3.66 13.89
N ARG A 42 -7.30 3.39 15.20
CA ARG A 42 -6.04 3.60 15.92
C ARG A 42 -4.91 2.69 15.40
N LEU A 43 -5.20 1.44 15.06
CA LEU A 43 -4.19 0.51 14.58
C LEU A 43 -3.75 0.88 13.15
N GLU A 44 -4.67 1.22 12.25
CA GLU A 44 -4.34 1.71 10.91
C GLU A 44 -3.51 2.99 10.97
N GLY A 45 -3.90 3.93 11.85
CA GLY A 45 -3.14 5.13 12.15
C GLY A 45 -1.71 4.82 12.63
N ARG A 46 -1.56 3.88 13.56
CA ARG A 46 -0.25 3.46 14.07
C ARG A 46 0.64 2.81 13.00
N VAL A 47 0.06 1.97 12.15
CA VAL A 47 0.79 1.36 11.02
C VAL A 47 1.23 2.43 10.03
N ALA A 48 0.39 3.43 9.75
CA ALA A 48 0.75 4.55 8.90
C ALA A 48 1.87 5.41 9.50
N GLU A 49 1.87 5.67 10.81
CA GLU A 49 2.98 6.35 11.50
C GLU A 49 4.32 5.60 11.33
N LEU A 50 4.30 4.27 11.51
CA LEU A 50 5.49 3.44 11.32
C LEU A 50 6.01 3.51 9.89
N LEU A 51 5.10 3.51 8.91
CA LEU A 51 5.45 3.69 7.50
C LEU A 51 6.11 5.06 7.28
N LEU A 52 5.50 6.15 7.73
CA LEU A 52 6.08 7.51 7.59
C LEU A 52 7.44 7.63 8.30
N ALA A 53 7.57 7.10 9.51
CA ALA A 53 8.83 7.10 10.22
C ALA A 53 9.93 6.34 9.45
N SER A 54 9.55 5.24 8.78
CA SER A 54 10.48 4.46 7.96
C SER A 54 10.92 5.19 6.68
N THR A 55 10.10 6.12 6.16
CA THR A 55 10.42 6.94 4.98
C THR A 55 11.09 8.28 5.33
N ALA A 56 11.23 8.64 6.59
CA ALA A 56 11.75 9.95 7.02
C ALA A 56 13.15 10.32 6.48
N GLY A 57 13.94 9.34 6.03
CA GLY A 57 15.28 9.58 5.48
C GLY A 57 15.31 9.87 3.97
N ASP A 58 14.42 9.26 3.18
CA ASP A 58 14.46 9.29 1.72
C ASP A 58 13.12 9.62 1.05
N GLY A 59 12.04 9.74 1.82
CA GLY A 59 10.68 9.97 1.35
C GLY A 59 10.04 8.77 0.63
N MET A 60 10.74 7.64 0.49
CA MET A 60 10.34 6.58 -0.41
C MET A 60 9.53 5.48 0.28
N LEU A 61 8.29 5.26 -0.14
CA LEU A 61 7.62 4.00 0.15
C LEU A 61 8.30 2.87 -0.64
N THR A 62 8.67 1.80 0.05
CA THR A 62 9.31 0.63 -0.58
C THR A 62 8.56 -0.64 -0.21
N PRO A 63 8.62 -1.70 -1.05
CA PRO A 63 7.96 -2.98 -0.76
C PRO A 63 8.41 -3.54 0.59
N ARG A 64 9.71 -3.41 0.91
CA ARG A 64 10.31 -3.86 2.16
C ARG A 64 9.69 -3.16 3.37
N ARG A 65 9.50 -1.83 3.30
CA ARG A 65 8.89 -1.04 4.37
C ARG A 65 7.42 -1.40 4.56
N ILE A 66 6.68 -1.58 3.46
CA ILE A 66 5.27 -2.02 3.52
C ILE A 66 5.15 -3.41 4.13
N ARG A 67 5.95 -4.37 3.69
CA ARG A 67 5.96 -5.73 4.26
C ARG A 67 6.31 -5.71 5.75
N ALA A 68 7.28 -4.89 6.16
CA ALA A 68 7.64 -4.75 7.58
C ALA A 68 6.47 -4.18 8.41
N ALA A 69 5.80 -3.14 7.93
CA ALA A 69 4.65 -2.55 8.62
C ALA A 69 3.44 -3.51 8.68
N LEU A 70 3.18 -4.28 7.61
CA LEU A 70 2.16 -5.32 7.61
C LEU A 70 2.50 -6.46 8.58
N TRP A 71 3.79 -6.82 8.68
CA TRP A 71 4.26 -7.83 9.62
C TRP A 71 4.11 -7.37 11.08
N GLU A 72 4.43 -6.11 11.37
CA GLU A 72 4.22 -5.49 12.68
C GLU A 72 2.72 -5.30 13.02
N GLY A 73 1.87 -5.09 12.01
CA GLY A 73 0.42 -4.94 12.15
C GLY A 73 -0.35 -6.25 12.40
N ASN A 74 0.17 -7.39 11.94
CA ASN A 74 -0.41 -8.75 12.03
C ASN A 74 -1.90 -8.85 11.59
N LEU A 75 -2.49 -10.05 11.62
CA LEU A 75 -3.88 -10.41 11.27
C LEU A 75 -4.93 -9.37 11.71
N ALA A 76 -4.73 -8.67 12.83
CA ALA A 76 -5.63 -7.63 13.31
C ALA A 76 -5.92 -6.55 12.24
N LEU A 77 -4.90 -6.12 11.48
CA LEU A 77 -5.07 -5.12 10.42
C LEU A 77 -5.95 -5.63 9.26
N THR A 78 -6.00 -6.94 9.04
CA THR A 78 -6.84 -7.54 7.99
C THR A 78 -8.31 -7.66 8.38
N TYR A 79 -8.63 -7.58 9.68
CA TYR A 79 -10.00 -7.63 10.19
C TYR A 79 -10.54 -6.27 10.62
N GLU A 80 -9.67 -5.27 10.83
CA GLU A 80 -10.11 -3.91 11.10
C GLU A 80 -10.61 -3.21 9.85
N ASN A 81 -11.70 -2.45 9.99
CA ASN A 81 -12.25 -1.61 8.92
C ASN A 81 -12.37 -2.39 7.57
N ASP A 82 -12.84 -3.64 7.65
CA ASP A 82 -12.96 -4.58 6.52
C ASP A 82 -11.64 -4.86 5.77
N GLY A 83 -10.51 -4.60 6.44
CA GLY A 83 -9.16 -4.77 5.89
C GLY A 83 -8.83 -3.81 4.76
N ARG A 84 -9.58 -2.69 4.61
CA ARG A 84 -9.45 -1.81 3.44
C ARG A 84 -8.06 -1.19 3.33
N PHE A 85 -7.50 -0.73 4.44
CA PHE A 85 -6.13 -0.19 4.46
C PHE A 85 -5.08 -1.29 4.21
N ALA A 86 -5.26 -2.48 4.81
CA ALA A 86 -4.38 -3.62 4.56
C ALA A 86 -4.36 -4.05 3.09
N GLN A 87 -5.53 -4.05 2.43
CA GLN A 87 -5.67 -4.38 1.00
C GLN A 87 -4.95 -3.36 0.11
N VAL A 88 -5.04 -2.06 0.42
CA VAL A 88 -4.28 -1.03 -0.31
C VAL A 88 -2.78 -1.28 -0.19
N LEU A 89 -2.28 -1.51 1.03
CA LEU A 89 -0.87 -1.79 1.26
C LEU A 89 -0.41 -3.06 0.51
N ALA A 90 -1.23 -4.12 0.50
CA ALA A 90 -0.94 -5.36 -0.22
C ALA A 90 -0.89 -5.16 -1.75
N ASP A 91 -1.82 -4.38 -2.31
CA ASP A 91 -1.86 -4.08 -3.76
C ASP A 91 -0.70 -3.17 -4.19
N LEU A 92 -0.14 -2.36 -3.28
CA LEU A 92 1.04 -1.52 -3.55
C LEU A 92 2.36 -2.29 -3.58
N VAL A 93 2.46 -3.41 -2.86
CA VAL A 93 3.69 -4.24 -2.82
C VAL A 93 4.19 -4.63 -4.22
N PRO A 94 3.39 -5.24 -5.12
CA PRO A 94 3.88 -5.62 -6.45
C PRO A 94 4.21 -4.40 -7.32
N VAL A 95 3.49 -3.28 -7.16
CA VAL A 95 3.73 -2.05 -7.93
C VAL A 95 5.08 -1.42 -7.57
N LEU A 96 5.46 -1.47 -6.30
CA LEU A 96 6.73 -0.93 -5.81
C LEU A 96 7.92 -1.90 -5.99
N ASP A 97 7.66 -3.20 -6.18
CA ASP A 97 8.71 -4.23 -6.40
C ASP A 97 9.19 -4.20 -7.86
N ASP A 98 8.36 -3.71 -8.78
CA ASP A 98 8.65 -3.64 -10.20
C ASP A 98 8.86 -2.18 -10.66
N PRO A 99 10.09 -1.79 -11.06
CA PRO A 99 10.38 -0.47 -11.60
C PRO A 99 9.57 -0.12 -12.85
N GLN A 100 9.10 -1.12 -13.62
CA GLN A 100 8.28 -0.92 -14.81
C GLN A 100 6.83 -0.57 -14.44
N LEU A 101 6.40 -0.98 -13.24
CA LEU A 101 5.07 -0.70 -12.68
C LEU A 101 4.99 0.54 -11.82
N THR A 102 6.13 1.02 -11.34
CA THR A 102 6.23 2.18 -10.45
C THR A 102 5.87 3.45 -11.22
N ALA A 103 4.58 3.73 -11.31
CA ALA A 103 4.07 5.00 -11.80
C ALA A 103 4.10 6.02 -10.66
N LEU A 104 4.81 7.13 -10.86
CA LEU A 104 5.06 8.18 -9.85
C LEU A 104 3.76 8.71 -9.23
N ASP A 105 2.69 8.82 -10.03
CA ASP A 105 1.36 9.25 -9.60
C ASP A 105 0.77 8.36 -8.50
N ILE A 106 0.97 7.04 -8.59
CA ILE A 106 0.43 6.09 -7.60
C ILE A 106 1.25 6.11 -6.32
N VAL A 107 2.57 6.28 -6.42
CA VAL A 107 3.44 6.37 -5.24
C VAL A 107 3.14 7.63 -4.44
N ASP A 108 2.93 8.76 -5.13
CA ASP A 108 2.55 10.03 -4.50
C ASP A 108 1.17 9.93 -3.84
N ALA A 109 0.18 9.36 -4.54
CA ALA A 109 -1.16 9.16 -3.99
C ALA A 109 -1.17 8.20 -2.79
N ALA A 110 -0.37 7.13 -2.82
CA ALA A 110 -0.19 6.22 -1.70
C ALA A 110 0.47 6.93 -0.50
N GLY A 111 1.48 7.77 -0.76
CA GLY A 111 2.11 8.62 0.25
C GLY A 111 1.12 9.59 0.91
N GLU A 112 0.28 10.25 0.11
CA GLU A 112 -0.79 11.14 0.60
C GLU A 112 -1.77 10.39 1.51
N LEU A 113 -2.24 9.22 1.08
CA LEU A 113 -3.14 8.38 1.86
C LEU A 113 -2.50 7.97 3.20
N VAL A 114 -1.26 7.47 3.18
CA VAL A 114 -0.53 7.10 4.40
C VAL A 114 -0.36 8.32 5.33
N GLY A 115 -0.05 9.49 4.77
CA GLY A 115 0.01 10.75 5.51
C GLY A 115 -1.30 11.12 6.19
N ALA A 116 -2.41 11.00 5.47
CA ALA A 116 -3.75 11.29 5.98
C ALA A 116 -4.17 10.32 7.11
N VAL A 117 -3.88 9.03 6.94
CA VAL A 117 -4.16 7.99 7.93
C VAL A 117 -3.37 8.23 9.22
N ALA A 118 -2.07 8.51 9.12
CA ALA A 118 -1.23 8.82 10.28
C ALA A 118 -1.68 10.09 11.02
N SER A 119 -2.09 11.13 10.29
CA SER A 119 -2.58 12.38 10.87
C SER A 119 -3.86 12.20 11.70
N THR A 120 -4.64 11.17 11.40
CA THR A 120 -5.85 10.82 12.17
C THR A 120 -5.52 10.23 13.54
N ALA A 121 -4.39 9.51 13.67
CA ALA A 121 -3.94 8.98 14.96
C ALA A 121 -3.56 10.11 15.93
N VAL A 122 -2.89 11.14 15.42
CA VAL A 122 -2.49 12.33 16.18
C VAL A 122 -3.71 13.10 16.69
N ALA A 123 -4.77 13.21 15.89
CA ALA A 123 -5.98 13.94 16.25
C ALA A 123 -6.83 13.28 17.36
N VAL A 124 -6.66 11.97 17.61
CA VAL A 124 -7.39 11.24 18.65
C VAL A 124 -6.65 11.22 20.00
N ALA A 125 -5.37 11.62 20.00
CA ALA A 125 -4.51 11.67 21.19
C ALA A 125 -4.41 13.07 21.85
N ALA A 126 -4.94 14.10 21.19
CA ALA A 126 -5.01 15.49 21.68
C ALA A 126 -6.39 15.82 22.27
#